data_AF-A0A818DNQ0-F1
#
_entry.id   AF-A0A818DNQ0-F1
#
_cell.length_a   1.000
_cell.length_b   1.000
_cell.length_c   1.000
_cell.angle_alpha   90.00
_cell.angle_beta   90.00
_cell.angle_gamma   90.00
#
_symmetry.space_group_name_H-M   'P 1'
#
loop_
_entity.id
_entity.type
_entity.pdbx_description
1 polymer ?
#
loop_
_entity_poly.entity_id
_entity_poly.type
_entity_poly.pdbx_seq_one_letter_code
_entity_poly.pdbx_strand_id
1 'polypeptide(L)'
;MAKSKNHTNHNQNRKDHRNGIKRPQSQRFPSLSGVDPKYVRNLKFTKHHNHVARKNLRKVRKAKLASGDATSSKGIKRIARQVVPTKTSWSLTSLLQNISSYFTGETTKPVSQKRAKRRHPNKKSSKSTTTTTATTAAKK
;
A
#
# COMPACT_ATOMS: atom_id res chain seq x y z
N MET A 1 -68.77 39.62 -14.69
CA MET A 1 -67.30 39.47 -14.85
C MET A 1 -66.96 39.29 -16.32
N ALA A 2 -66.04 40.09 -16.85
CA ALA A 2 -65.46 39.81 -18.17
C ALA A 2 -64.42 38.69 -18.05
N LYS A 3 -64.42 37.73 -18.97
CA LYS A 3 -63.44 36.63 -18.99
C LYS A 3 -62.07 37.13 -19.46
N SER A 4 -61.00 36.65 -18.84
CA SER A 4 -59.61 36.90 -19.25
C SER A 4 -58.96 35.62 -19.82
N LYS A 5 -57.76 35.74 -20.40
CA LYS A 5 -57.01 34.59 -20.93
C LYS A 5 -56.30 33.84 -19.80
N ASN A 6 -56.42 32.51 -19.78
CA ASN A 6 -55.90 31.68 -18.70
C ASN A 6 -54.39 31.35 -18.80
N HIS A 7 -53.81 31.28 -20.00
CA HIS A 7 -52.38 30.95 -20.19
C HIS A 7 -51.83 31.40 -21.57
N THR A 8 -50.54 31.74 -21.65
CA THR A 8 -49.85 31.99 -22.93
C THR A 8 -48.33 31.79 -22.89
N ASN A 9 -47.79 31.19 -23.96
CA ASN A 9 -46.34 31.04 -24.23
C ASN A 9 -45.85 31.98 -25.36
N HIS A 10 -46.66 32.95 -25.79
CA HIS A 10 -46.42 33.69 -27.05
C HIS A 10 -45.08 34.45 -27.09
N ASN A 11 -44.64 34.99 -25.94
CA ASN A 11 -43.45 35.82 -25.85
C ASN A 11 -42.30 35.17 -25.04
N GLN A 12 -42.39 33.90 -24.67
CA GLN A 12 -41.30 33.30 -23.88
C GLN A 12 -40.08 33.05 -24.77
N ASN A 13 -40.28 32.43 -25.94
CA ASN A 13 -39.20 32.15 -26.89
C ASN A 13 -38.41 33.42 -27.27
N ARG A 14 -39.10 34.53 -27.57
CA ARG A 14 -38.44 35.80 -27.89
C ARG A 14 -37.60 36.32 -26.72
N LYS A 15 -38.05 36.17 -25.46
CA LYS A 15 -37.27 36.60 -24.28
C LYS A 15 -36.06 35.69 -24.06
N ASP A 16 -36.22 34.39 -24.20
CA ASP A 16 -35.13 33.41 -24.01
C ASP A 16 -34.00 33.64 -25.03
N HIS A 17 -34.36 34.02 -26.25
CA HIS A 17 -33.41 34.32 -27.31
C HIS A 17 -32.83 35.74 -27.30
N ARG A 18 -33.39 36.71 -26.54
CA ARG A 18 -32.82 38.09 -26.46
C ARG A 18 -31.36 38.09 -26.01
N ASN A 19 -31.01 37.25 -25.03
CA ASN A 19 -29.64 37.09 -24.54
C ASN A 19 -28.95 35.83 -25.10
N GLY A 20 -29.72 35.02 -25.84
CA GLY A 20 -29.33 33.73 -26.37
C GLY A 20 -29.27 32.62 -25.31
N ILE A 21 -29.78 31.43 -25.68
CA ILE A 21 -29.71 30.23 -24.83
C ILE A 21 -28.28 29.69 -24.88
N LYS A 22 -27.49 29.94 -23.83
CA LYS A 22 -26.10 29.49 -23.75
C LYS A 22 -26.04 28.03 -23.29
N ARG A 23 -25.18 27.25 -23.95
CA ARG A 23 -24.87 25.88 -23.53
C ARG A 23 -24.03 25.92 -22.24
N PRO A 24 -24.12 24.91 -21.35
CA PRO A 24 -23.23 24.82 -20.20
C PRO A 24 -21.77 24.73 -20.67
N GLN A 25 -20.85 25.40 -19.98
CA GLN A 25 -19.45 25.35 -20.34
C GLN A 25 -18.84 23.97 -20.04
N SER A 26 -18.23 23.36 -21.05
CA SER A 26 -17.41 22.16 -20.89
C SER A 26 -16.00 22.52 -20.41
N GLN A 27 -15.63 22.07 -19.21
CA GLN A 27 -14.27 22.24 -18.69
C GLN A 27 -13.42 21.01 -19.02
N ARG A 28 -12.11 21.21 -19.24
CA ARG A 28 -11.16 20.13 -19.54
C ARG A 28 -11.09 19.07 -18.42
N PHE A 29 -11.26 19.50 -17.17
CA PHE A 29 -11.23 18.64 -15.99
C PHE A 29 -12.49 18.90 -15.15
N PRO A 30 -13.47 17.97 -15.13
CA PRO A 30 -14.64 18.09 -14.28
C PRO A 30 -14.32 17.78 -12.81
N SER A 31 -15.25 18.11 -11.92
CA SER A 31 -15.18 17.72 -10.51
C SER A 31 -15.34 16.20 -10.34
N LEU A 32 -14.74 15.64 -9.28
CA LEU A 32 -14.92 14.24 -8.88
C LEU A 32 -16.09 14.05 -7.89
N SER A 33 -17.02 15.01 -7.84
CA SER A 33 -18.23 14.94 -7.00
C SER A 33 -19.16 13.83 -7.51
N GLY A 34 -19.62 12.95 -6.61
CA GLY A 34 -20.47 11.81 -6.97
C GLY A 34 -19.71 10.55 -7.40
N VAL A 35 -18.38 10.57 -7.43
CA VAL A 35 -17.55 9.37 -7.64
C VAL A 35 -17.48 8.56 -6.36
N ASP A 36 -17.37 7.22 -6.46
CA ASP A 36 -17.25 6.31 -5.32
C ASP A 36 -16.23 6.82 -4.27
N PRO A 37 -16.66 7.01 -3.01
CA PRO A 37 -15.78 7.45 -1.94
C PRO A 37 -14.56 6.54 -1.73
N LYS A 38 -14.67 5.23 -1.98
CA LYS A 38 -13.52 4.29 -1.83
C LYS A 38 -12.45 4.56 -2.88
N TYR A 39 -12.85 4.76 -4.13
CA TYR A 39 -11.95 5.19 -5.19
C TYR A 39 -11.28 6.54 -4.88
N VAL A 40 -12.06 7.56 -4.48
CA VAL A 40 -11.54 8.91 -4.21
C VAL A 40 -10.53 8.91 -3.05
N ARG A 41 -10.79 8.14 -1.99
CA ARG A 41 -9.86 7.94 -0.87
C ARG A 41 -8.53 7.37 -1.34
N ASN A 42 -8.55 6.31 -2.14
CA ASN A 42 -7.33 5.71 -2.69
C ASN A 42 -6.59 6.67 -3.64
N LEU A 43 -7.32 7.38 -4.51
CA LEU A 43 -6.74 8.36 -5.43
C LEU A 43 -6.01 9.49 -4.69
N LYS A 44 -6.53 9.93 -3.54
CA LYS A 44 -5.87 10.93 -2.69
C LYS A 44 -4.52 10.42 -2.19
N PHE A 45 -4.46 9.20 -1.65
CA PHE A 45 -3.22 8.62 -1.14
C PHE A 45 -2.19 8.35 -2.25
N THR A 46 -2.62 7.83 -3.41
CA THR A 46 -1.71 7.62 -4.54
C THR A 46 -1.09 8.93 -5.03
N LYS A 47 -1.89 10.00 -5.18
CA LYS A 47 -1.39 11.33 -5.56
C LYS A 47 -0.40 11.91 -4.54
N HIS A 48 -0.67 11.72 -3.25
CA HIS A 48 0.18 12.20 -2.15
C HIS A 48 1.58 11.54 -2.15
N HIS A 49 1.64 10.21 -2.24
CA HIS A 49 2.89 9.47 -2.08
C HIS A 49 3.73 9.36 -3.37
N ASN A 50 3.19 9.74 -4.53
CA ASN A 50 3.91 9.68 -5.82
C ASN A 50 4.92 10.83 -6.06
N HIS A 51 5.28 11.63 -5.07
CA HIS A 51 6.13 12.81 -5.28
C HIS A 51 7.61 12.45 -5.57
N VAL A 52 8.19 11.46 -4.88
CA VAL A 52 9.58 11.01 -5.11
C VAL A 52 9.72 10.33 -6.47
N ALA A 53 8.83 9.38 -6.76
CA ALA A 53 8.79 8.68 -8.04
C ALA A 53 8.65 9.66 -9.21
N ARG A 54 7.77 10.67 -9.08
CA ARG A 54 7.64 11.73 -10.09
C ARG A 54 8.91 12.57 -10.25
N LYS A 55 9.59 12.95 -9.16
CA LYS A 55 10.85 13.72 -9.24
C LYS A 55 11.94 12.92 -9.97
N ASN A 56 12.12 11.65 -9.63
CA ASN A 56 13.12 10.79 -10.27
C ASN A 56 12.78 10.56 -11.74
N LEU A 57 11.52 10.29 -12.07
CA LEU A 57 11.06 10.13 -13.44
C LEU A 57 11.28 11.41 -14.28
N ARG A 58 11.04 12.59 -13.70
CA ARG A 58 11.30 13.88 -14.38
C ARG A 58 12.79 14.09 -14.65
N LYS A 59 13.67 13.75 -13.72
CA LYS A 59 15.12 13.84 -13.91
C LYS A 59 15.58 12.92 -15.04
N VAL A 60 15.15 11.66 -15.03
CA VAL A 60 15.46 10.69 -16.09
C VAL A 60 14.91 11.17 -17.43
N ARG A 61 13.67 11.67 -17.48
CA ARG A 61 13.07 12.17 -18.73
C ARG A 61 13.81 13.40 -19.26
N LYS A 62 14.22 14.33 -18.38
CA LYS A 62 15.02 15.50 -18.78
C LYS A 62 16.38 15.09 -19.33
N ALA A 63 17.07 14.17 -18.65
CA ALA A 63 18.35 13.63 -19.13
C ALA A 63 18.20 12.91 -20.49
N LYS A 64 17.13 12.12 -20.66
CA LYS A 64 16.78 11.44 -21.92
C LYS A 64 16.47 12.43 -23.06
N LEU A 65 15.75 13.51 -22.78
CA LEU A 65 15.46 14.56 -23.77
C LEU A 65 16.71 15.37 -24.12
N ALA A 66 17.59 15.60 -23.15
CA ALA A 66 18.87 16.29 -23.36
C ALA A 66 19.90 15.41 -24.11
N SER A 67 19.83 14.08 -23.99
CA SER A 67 20.74 13.18 -24.68
C SER A 67 20.38 12.93 -26.16
N GLY A 68 19.22 13.42 -26.65
CA GLY A 68 18.83 13.30 -28.06
C GLY A 68 18.49 11.87 -28.52
N ASP A 69 18.64 10.86 -27.66
CA ASP A 69 18.49 9.45 -28.02
C ASP A 69 17.01 9.03 -28.11
N ALA A 70 16.42 9.20 -29.30
CA ALA A 70 15.05 8.78 -29.61
C ALA A 70 14.85 7.24 -29.59
N THR A 71 15.89 6.44 -29.47
CA THR A 71 15.80 4.98 -29.68
C THR A 71 16.64 4.19 -28.68
N SER A 72 16.06 3.81 -27.54
CA SER A 72 16.42 2.53 -26.92
C SER A 72 15.40 2.13 -25.86
N SER A 73 14.53 1.20 -26.24
CA SER A 73 13.54 0.53 -25.38
C SER A 73 14.16 -0.29 -24.23
N LYS A 74 15.49 -0.38 -24.14
CA LYS A 74 16.22 -1.14 -23.11
C LYS A 74 16.30 -0.45 -21.74
N GLY A 75 16.06 0.86 -21.66
CA GLY A 75 16.15 1.62 -20.39
C GLY A 75 14.93 1.46 -19.45
N ILE A 76 13.74 1.21 -20.01
CA ILE A 76 12.48 1.15 -19.23
C ILE A 76 12.47 -0.06 -18.30
N LYS A 77 13.02 -1.21 -18.73
CA LYS A 77 13.13 -2.43 -17.90
C LYS A 77 14.08 -2.28 -16.70
N ARG A 78 15.02 -1.33 -16.71
CA ARG A 78 16.03 -1.18 -15.64
C ARG A 78 15.51 -0.41 -14.43
N ILE A 79 14.65 0.59 -14.66
CA ILE A 79 14.05 1.41 -13.58
C ILE A 79 12.92 0.66 -12.88
N ALA A 80 12.15 -0.15 -13.62
CA ALA A 80 11.11 -1.02 -13.04
C ALA A 80 11.68 -2.08 -12.06
N ARG A 81 12.97 -2.43 -12.17
CA ARG A 81 13.64 -3.42 -11.31
C ARG A 81 14.17 -2.84 -9.99
N GLN A 82 14.23 -1.51 -9.84
CA GLN A 82 14.70 -0.86 -8.60
C GLN A 82 13.60 -0.69 -7.55
N VAL A 83 12.35 -1.04 -7.88
CA VAL A 83 11.21 -1.06 -6.95
C VAL A 83 10.75 -2.51 -6.71
N VAL A 84 11.70 -3.44 -6.62
CA VAL A 84 11.44 -4.77 -6.05
C VAL A 84 11.86 -4.70 -4.59
N PRO A 85 11.02 -5.10 -3.61
CA PRO A 85 11.45 -5.14 -2.22
C PRO A 85 12.63 -6.11 -2.09
N THR A 86 13.83 -5.59 -1.84
CA THR A 86 15.07 -6.35 -1.66
C THR A 86 15.16 -7.01 -0.28
N LYS A 87 14.03 -7.51 0.25
CA LYS A 87 13.98 -8.22 1.54
C LYS A 87 12.91 -9.32 1.54
N THR A 88 13.07 -10.30 0.67
CA THR A 88 12.59 -11.66 0.93
C THR A 88 13.72 -12.62 0.56
N SER A 89 14.59 -12.88 1.51
CA SER A 89 15.75 -13.76 1.35
C SER A 89 15.31 -15.22 1.39
N TRP A 90 14.95 -15.77 0.24
CA TRP A 90 15.16 -17.20 0.00
C TRP A 90 16.12 -17.30 -1.18
N SER A 91 17.30 -17.87 -0.91
CA SER A 91 18.28 -18.21 -1.94
C SER A 91 17.59 -18.97 -3.07
N LEU A 92 17.93 -18.66 -4.33
CA LEU A 92 17.40 -19.35 -5.51
C LEU A 92 17.56 -20.88 -5.36
N THR A 93 18.65 -21.31 -4.71
CA THR A 93 18.94 -22.71 -4.37
C THR A 93 17.90 -23.31 -3.41
N SER A 94 17.45 -22.54 -2.42
CA SER A 94 16.44 -22.96 -1.44
C SER A 94 15.05 -23.10 -2.06
N LEU A 95 14.73 -22.30 -3.08
CA LEU A 95 13.46 -22.38 -3.79
C LEU A 95 13.42 -23.58 -4.74
N LEU A 96 14.53 -23.85 -5.43
CA LEU A 96 14.68 -25.02 -6.30
C LEU A 96 14.64 -26.34 -5.50
N GLN A 97 15.23 -26.37 -4.30
CA GLN A 97 15.15 -27.52 -3.39
C GLN A 97 13.73 -27.77 -2.88
N ASN A 98 12.96 -26.70 -2.62
CA ASN A 98 11.56 -26.82 -2.17
C ASN A 98 10.66 -27.35 -3.31
N ILE A 99 10.80 -26.82 -4.53
CA ILE A 99 10.02 -27.27 -5.69
C ILE A 99 10.30 -28.73 -6.06
N SER A 100 11.57 -29.16 -6.04
CA SER A 100 11.94 -30.56 -6.33
C SER A 100 11.33 -31.55 -5.32
N SER A 101 11.30 -31.17 -4.04
CA SER A 101 10.77 -32.03 -2.96
C SER A 101 9.26 -32.32 -3.07
N TYR A 102 8.48 -31.47 -3.74
CA TYR A 102 7.05 -31.73 -3.97
C TYR A 102 6.78 -32.78 -5.04
N PHE A 103 7.71 -32.99 -5.98
CA PHE A 103 7.54 -33.96 -7.07
C PHE A 103 8.16 -35.32 -6.74
N THR A 104 9.20 -35.38 -5.92
CA THR A 104 9.90 -36.63 -5.58
C THR A 104 9.55 -37.19 -4.20
N GLY A 105 8.89 -36.41 -3.32
CA GLY A 105 8.52 -36.84 -1.97
C GLY A 105 9.70 -37.02 -1.00
N GLU A 106 10.94 -36.81 -1.46
CA GLU A 106 12.14 -36.98 -0.65
C GLU A 106 12.50 -35.66 0.06
N THR A 107 12.22 -35.59 1.36
CA THR A 107 12.73 -34.51 2.21
C THR A 107 14.18 -34.76 2.57
N THR A 108 15.14 -34.17 1.85
CA THR A 108 16.53 -34.11 2.32
C THR A 108 16.66 -33.00 3.37
N LYS A 109 16.23 -33.31 4.61
CA LYS A 109 16.67 -32.53 5.77
C LYS A 109 18.20 -32.64 5.85
N PRO A 110 18.97 -31.56 6.10
CA PRO A 110 20.37 -31.74 6.46
C PRO A 110 20.41 -32.62 7.71
N VAL A 111 21.15 -33.71 7.63
CA VAL A 111 21.44 -34.61 8.76
C VAL A 111 22.13 -33.75 9.82
N SER A 112 21.35 -33.25 10.77
CA SER A 112 21.86 -32.69 12.01
C SER A 112 22.46 -33.86 12.77
N GLN A 113 23.80 -33.92 12.80
CA GLN A 113 24.52 -34.79 13.71
C GLN A 113 23.90 -34.62 15.11
N LYS A 114 23.44 -35.73 15.67
CA LYS A 114 22.75 -35.85 16.97
C LYS A 114 23.35 -34.88 17.99
N ARG A 115 22.72 -33.72 18.21
CA ARG A 115 22.98 -32.92 19.40
C ARG A 115 22.23 -33.61 20.54
N ALA A 116 22.99 -34.30 21.38
CA ALA A 116 22.48 -35.01 22.56
C ALA A 116 21.46 -34.16 23.33
N LYS A 117 20.33 -34.78 23.70
CA LYS A 117 19.27 -34.18 24.52
C LYS A 117 19.85 -33.74 25.87
N ARG A 118 20.30 -32.50 26.00
CA ARG A 118 20.44 -31.86 27.31
C ARG A 118 19.03 -31.52 27.79
N ARG A 119 18.48 -32.37 28.66
CA ARG A 119 17.25 -32.07 29.40
C ARG A 119 17.56 -30.86 30.29
N HIS A 120 16.95 -29.71 30.01
CA HIS A 120 16.93 -28.61 30.97
C HIS A 120 15.82 -28.89 32.00
N PRO A 121 16.12 -29.03 33.30
CA PRO A 121 15.09 -29.17 34.30
C PRO A 121 14.34 -27.84 34.49
N ASN A 122 13.02 -27.92 34.41
CA ASN A 122 12.09 -26.85 34.77
C ASN A 122 12.09 -26.69 36.30
N LYS A 123 12.66 -25.60 36.82
CA LYS A 123 12.59 -25.26 38.25
C LYS A 123 11.53 -24.18 38.46
N LYS A 124 10.32 -24.59 38.87
CA LYS A 124 9.39 -23.72 39.60
C LYS A 124 9.06 -24.33 40.97
N SER A 125 9.45 -23.53 41.97
CA SER A 125 8.98 -23.43 43.37
C SER A 125 9.03 -24.64 44.32
N SER A 126 9.75 -24.47 45.43
CA SER A 126 9.25 -24.85 46.75
C SER A 126 9.83 -23.93 47.84
N LYS A 127 8.95 -23.53 48.76
CA LYS A 127 9.21 -22.75 49.98
C LYS A 127 10.14 -23.52 50.91
N SER A 128 11.08 -22.85 51.56
CA SER A 128 11.76 -23.35 52.76
C SER A 128 11.22 -22.62 53.99
N THR A 129 10.50 -23.36 54.82
CA THR A 129 10.31 -23.08 56.24
C THR A 129 11.66 -23.18 56.96
N THR A 130 12.03 -22.15 57.70
CA THR A 130 13.13 -22.22 58.68
C THR A 130 12.51 -22.13 60.06
N THR A 131 12.51 -23.26 60.74
CA THR A 131 12.21 -23.39 62.17
C THR A 131 13.57 -23.53 62.85
N THR A 132 14.01 -22.51 63.58
CA THR A 132 15.05 -22.68 64.61
C THR A 132 15.00 -21.54 65.63
N THR A 133 14.58 -21.96 66.83
CA THR A 133 15.05 -21.53 68.17
C THR A 133 14.85 -20.08 68.62
N ALA A 134 13.89 -19.94 69.54
CA ALA A 134 13.84 -18.90 70.54
C ALA A 134 15.16 -18.82 71.33
N THR A 135 15.68 -17.60 71.51
CA THR A 135 16.50 -17.26 72.67
C THR A 135 16.07 -15.88 73.17
N THR A 136 15.74 -15.87 74.45
CA THR A 136 15.20 -14.81 75.29
C THR A 136 16.30 -13.80 75.66
N ALA A 137 16.02 -12.49 75.63
CA ALA A 137 16.56 -11.43 76.52
C ALA A 137 16.19 -10.05 75.93
N ALA A 138 15.21 -9.33 76.47
CA ALA A 138 15.32 -8.41 77.61
C ALA A 138 15.78 -6.97 77.25
N LYS A 139 14.80 -6.09 77.01
CA LYS A 139 14.55 -4.85 77.75
C LYS A 139 15.75 -3.91 78.03
N LYS A 140 15.85 -2.79 77.28
CA LYS A 140 15.59 -1.41 77.74
C LYS A 140 15.78 -0.42 76.60
#